data_AF-X1M6B0-F1
#
_entry.id   AF-X1M6B0-F1
#
_cell.length_a   1.000
_cell.length_b   1.000
_cell.length_c   1.000
_cell.angle_alpha   90.00
_cell.angle_beta   90.00
_cell.angle_gamma   90.00
#
_symmetry.space_group_name_H-M   'P 1'
#
loop_
_entity.id
_entity.type
_entity.pdbx_description
1 polymer ?
#
loop_
_entity_poly.entity_id
_entity_poly.type
_entity_poly.pdbx_seq_one_letter_code
_entity_poly.pdbx_strand_id
1 'polypeptide(L)'
;MRQLSFITDGAAKSGTATEKLTGLAYAQFMHGIAITDIFQTTSGTLANDADWSLYVDGKLTEYSWSAEELDPASIGRAKPSSPLTVTPGVKIQFKWAGQTAAAANELKIYFEPIR
;
A
#
# COMPACT_ATOMS: atom_id res chain seq x y z
N MET A 1 7.62 -6.90 -14.07
CA MET A 1 6.88 -6.20 -13.00
C MET A 1 6.48 -7.20 -11.93
N ARG A 2 6.71 -6.89 -10.65
CA ARG A 2 6.34 -7.71 -9.48
C ARG A 2 5.23 -7.00 -8.69
N GLN A 3 4.51 -7.74 -7.85
CA GLN A 3 3.42 -7.22 -7.04
C GLN A 3 3.61 -7.61 -5.56
N LEU A 4 3.22 -6.72 -4.65
CA LEU A 4 2.97 -7.03 -3.24
C LEU A 4 1.57 -6.58 -2.84
N SER A 5 1.02 -7.24 -1.82
CA SER A 5 -0.28 -6.91 -1.25
C SER A 5 -0.13 -6.65 0.25
N PHE A 6 -0.77 -5.58 0.73
CA PHE A 6 -0.88 -5.23 2.14
C PHE A 6 -2.34 -5.22 2.54
N ILE A 7 -2.68 -5.84 3.67
CA ILE A 7 -4.05 -5.95 4.17
C ILE A 7 -4.23 -5.10 5.43
N THR A 8 -5.36 -4.38 5.52
CA THR A 8 -5.76 -3.72 6.76
C THR A 8 -6.30 -4.72 7.77
N ASP A 9 -6.41 -4.28 9.02
CA ASP A 9 -7.27 -4.96 9.98
C ASP A 9 -8.71 -4.51 9.74
N GLY A 10 -9.58 -5.43 9.35
CA GLY A 10 -10.99 -5.17 9.03
C GLY A 10 -11.81 -4.60 10.20
N ALA A 11 -11.36 -4.78 11.44
CA ALA A 11 -12.06 -4.34 12.64
C ALA A 11 -11.58 -2.97 13.16
N ALA A 12 -10.41 -2.50 12.72
CA ALA A 12 -9.85 -1.23 13.17
C ALA A 12 -10.17 -0.08 12.20
N LYS A 13 -10.03 1.16 12.69
CA LYS A 13 -10.22 2.39 11.88
C LYS A 13 -8.90 2.97 11.34
N SER A 14 -7.79 2.52 11.89
CA SER A 14 -6.43 2.89 11.46
C SER A 14 -5.42 1.85 11.93
N GLY A 15 -4.30 1.72 11.24
CA GLY A 15 -3.25 0.80 11.64
C GLY A 15 -2.04 0.78 10.71
N THR A 16 -1.16 -0.20 10.91
CA THR A 16 -0.14 -0.57 9.94
C THR A 16 -0.61 -1.83 9.24
N ALA A 17 -0.58 -1.85 7.91
CA ALA A 17 -1.03 -3.00 7.15
C ALA A 17 -0.01 -4.13 7.15
N THR A 18 -0.53 -5.33 7.04
CA THR A 18 0.23 -6.57 7.04
C THR A 18 0.48 -7.03 5.62
N GLU A 19 1.74 -7.30 5.27
CA GLU A 19 2.08 -7.90 3.98
C GLU A 19 1.51 -9.33 3.92
N LYS A 20 0.78 -9.61 2.84
CA LYS A 20 -0.09 -10.79 2.72
C LYS A 20 0.67 -12.12 2.68
N LEU A 21 1.87 -12.16 2.10
CA LEU A 21 2.66 -13.38 1.93
C LEU A 21 3.47 -13.75 3.17
N THR A 22 3.99 -12.76 3.89
CA THR A 22 4.91 -12.92 5.02
C THR A 22 4.24 -12.74 6.37
N GLY A 23 3.08 -12.08 6.42
CA GLY A 23 2.40 -11.75 7.67
C GLY A 23 3.10 -10.64 8.47
N LEU A 24 4.09 -9.96 7.89
CA LEU A 24 4.83 -8.88 8.55
C LEU A 24 4.18 -7.52 8.27
N ALA A 25 4.23 -6.61 9.24
CA ALA A 25 3.77 -5.23 9.07
C ALA A 25 4.70 -4.35 8.18
N TYR A 26 5.57 -5.00 7.41
CA TYR A 26 6.54 -4.36 6.52
C TYR A 26 6.98 -5.33 5.41
N ALA A 27 7.45 -4.78 4.30
CA ALA A 27 8.26 -5.50 3.31
C ALA A 27 9.70 -4.97 3.33
N GLN A 28 10.67 -5.82 2.99
CA GLN A 28 12.07 -5.44 2.89
C GLN A 28 12.72 -6.22 1.76
N PHE A 29 13.48 -5.54 0.91
CA PHE A 29 14.17 -6.12 -0.23
C PHE A 29 15.68 -5.90 -0.11
N MET A 30 16.49 -6.91 -0.42
CA MET A 30 17.95 -6.79 -0.43
C MET A 30 18.50 -6.01 -1.65
N HIS A 31 17.62 -5.62 -2.57
CA HIS A 31 17.90 -4.78 -3.73
C HIS A 31 16.97 -3.58 -3.72
N GLY A 32 17.33 -2.53 -4.47
CA GLY A 32 16.48 -1.36 -4.61
C GLY A 32 15.25 -1.70 -5.42
N ILE A 33 14.13 -1.04 -5.15
CA ILE A 33 12.92 -1.20 -5.94
C ILE A 33 12.39 0.15 -6.40
N ALA A 34 11.70 0.16 -7.53
CA ALA A 34 10.93 1.28 -8.03
C ALA A 34 9.45 0.89 -7.96
N ILE A 35 8.67 1.51 -7.08
CA ILE A 35 7.21 1.34 -7.06
C ILE A 35 6.65 2.16 -8.21
N THR A 36 5.95 1.49 -9.12
CA THR A 36 5.48 2.05 -10.38
C THR A 36 3.99 2.29 -10.41
N ASP A 37 3.23 1.61 -9.55
CA ASP A 37 1.77 1.71 -9.53
C ASP A 37 1.21 1.19 -8.20
N ILE A 38 0.10 1.78 -7.75
CA ILE A 38 -0.52 1.53 -6.45
C ILE A 38 -2.05 1.63 -6.61
N PHE A 39 -2.79 0.67 -6.06
CA PHE A 39 -4.26 0.68 -6.10
C PHE A 39 -4.82 -0.18 -4.97
N GLN A 40 -6.06 0.09 -4.59
CA GLN A 40 -6.75 -0.68 -3.56
C GLN A 40 -7.76 -1.60 -4.25
N THR A 41 -7.79 -2.88 -3.90
CA THR A 41 -8.86 -3.78 -4.41
C THR A 41 -9.97 -3.91 -3.39
N THR A 42 -11.21 -3.76 -3.87
CA THR A 42 -12.41 -3.97 -3.07
C THR A 42 -12.51 -5.45 -2.66
N SER A 43 -13.03 -5.70 -1.46
CA SER A 43 -13.31 -7.06 -0.97
C SER A 43 -14.66 -7.61 -1.48
N GLY A 44 -15.26 -6.98 -2.50
CA GLY A 44 -16.47 -7.43 -3.18
C GLY A 44 -17.79 -7.13 -2.45
N THR A 45 -17.77 -6.73 -1.17
CA THR A 45 -18.98 -6.44 -0.39
C THR A 45 -19.08 -4.99 0.12
N LEU A 46 -17.96 -4.28 0.23
CA LEU A 46 -17.90 -2.94 0.82
C LEU A 46 -16.96 -2.01 0.04
N ALA A 47 -17.20 -0.71 0.19
CA ALA A 47 -16.44 0.35 -0.46
C ALA A 47 -14.98 0.39 0.03
N ASN A 48 -14.08 0.80 -0.86
CA ASN A 48 -12.74 1.17 -0.50
C ASN A 48 -12.78 2.48 0.30
N ASP A 49 -12.33 2.44 1.55
CA ASP A 49 -12.47 3.56 2.48
C ASP A 49 -11.23 3.75 3.36
N ALA A 50 -10.13 3.07 3.03
CA ALA A 50 -8.86 3.21 3.71
C ALA A 50 -7.98 4.23 2.98
N ASP A 51 -7.62 5.31 3.67
CA ASP A 51 -6.57 6.22 3.24
C ASP A 51 -5.21 5.62 3.59
N TRP A 52 -4.24 5.74 2.70
CA TRP A 52 -2.93 5.12 2.83
C TRP A 52 -1.81 6.14 2.91
N SER A 53 -0.76 5.79 3.65
CA SER A 53 0.48 6.56 3.70
C SER A 53 1.66 5.61 3.74
N LEU A 54 2.68 5.94 2.95
CA LEU A 54 3.91 5.17 2.90
C LEU A 54 4.91 5.66 3.94
N TYR A 55 5.51 4.70 4.62
CA TYR A 55 6.62 4.87 5.54
C TYR A 55 7.82 4.06 5.06
N VAL A 56 9.00 4.66 5.13
CA VAL A 56 10.28 4.00 4.86
C VAL A 56 11.14 4.11 6.10
N ASP A 57 11.61 2.98 6.64
CA ASP A 57 12.32 2.88 7.91
C ASP A 57 11.63 3.62 9.06
N GLY A 58 10.30 3.48 9.12
CA GLY A 58 9.46 4.10 10.13
C GLY A 58 9.25 5.61 9.98
N LYS A 59 9.78 6.24 8.92
CA LYS A 59 9.58 7.66 8.61
C LYS A 59 8.48 7.83 7.56
N LEU A 60 7.54 8.74 7.83
CA LEU A 60 6.50 9.13 6.87
C LEU A 60 7.17 9.76 5.64
N THR A 61 6.75 9.31 4.47
CA THR A 61 7.15 9.92 3.18
C THR A 61 6.10 10.96 2.74
N GLU A 62 6.38 11.69 1.67
CA GLU A 62 5.40 12.59 1.05
C GLU A 62 4.25 11.84 0.36
N TYR A 63 4.35 10.52 0.24
CA TYR A 63 3.37 9.70 -0.46
C TYR A 63 2.24 9.26 0.46
N SER A 64 1.07 9.84 0.20
CA SER A 64 -0.21 9.47 0.77
C SER A 64 -1.27 9.42 -0.33
N TRP A 65 -2.26 8.57 -0.15
CA TRP A 65 -3.34 8.36 -1.11
C TRP A 65 -4.65 8.22 -0.37
N SER A 66 -5.67 8.96 -0.78
CA SER A 66 -7.02 8.74 -0.27
C SER A 66 -7.62 7.45 -0.83
N ALA A 67 -8.63 6.93 -0.15
CA ALA A 67 -9.36 5.76 -0.62
C ALA A 67 -9.95 5.98 -2.03
N GLU A 68 -10.44 7.18 -2.32
CA GLU A 68 -11.03 7.56 -3.62
C GLU A 68 -9.99 7.61 -4.74
N GLU A 69 -8.76 8.01 -4.44
CA GLU A 69 -7.65 8.03 -5.42
C GLU A 69 -7.25 6.61 -5.86
N LEU A 70 -7.50 5.62 -5.00
CA LEU A 70 -7.15 4.22 -5.21
C LEU A 70 -8.35 3.33 -5.55
N ASP A 71 -9.55 3.91 -5.73
CA ASP A 71 -10.79 3.17 -5.98
C ASP A 71 -10.83 2.58 -7.42
N PRO A 72 -10.87 1.25 -7.59
CA PRO A 72 -10.85 0.62 -8.91
C PRO A 72 -12.16 0.85 -9.67
N ALA A 73 -13.26 1.24 -9.00
CA ALA A 73 -14.52 1.59 -9.65
C ALA A 73 -14.44 2.93 -10.42
N SER A 74 -13.49 3.81 -10.09
CA SER A 74 -13.31 5.14 -10.69
C SER A 74 -12.06 5.26 -11.57
N ILE A 75 -11.51 4.14 -12.07
CA ILE A 75 -10.17 3.96 -12.70
C ILE A 75 -9.02 3.82 -11.66
N GLY A 76 -9.19 4.28 -10.42
CA GLY A 76 -8.19 4.60 -9.38
C GLY A 76 -6.97 3.70 -9.24
N ARG A 77 -5.89 4.14 -9.90
CA ARG A 77 -4.51 3.71 -9.73
C ARG A 77 -3.68 4.97 -9.47
N ALA A 78 -3.06 5.07 -8.31
CA ALA A 78 -2.06 6.09 -8.08
C ALA A 78 -0.77 5.64 -8.78
N LYS A 79 -0.65 5.99 -10.06
CA LYS A 79 0.60 5.88 -10.80
C LYS A 79 1.45 7.12 -10.48
N PRO A 80 2.55 6.98 -9.74
CA PRO A 80 3.43 8.11 -9.48
C PRO A 80 3.94 8.71 -10.81
N SER A 81 4.04 10.04 -10.89
CA SER A 81 4.57 10.74 -12.08
C SER A 81 6.03 10.35 -12.38
N SER A 82 6.76 9.91 -11.35
CA SER A 82 8.06 9.26 -11.44
C SER A 82 8.08 8.04 -10.51
N PRO A 83 8.72 6.93 -10.90
CA PRO A 83 8.76 5.74 -10.05
C PRO A 83 9.34 6.06 -8.68
N LEU A 84 8.63 5.66 -7.63
CA LEU A 84 9.09 5.86 -6.27
C LEU A 84 10.21 4.87 -5.99
N THR A 85 11.42 5.39 -5.85
CA THR A 85 12.61 4.58 -5.60
C THR A 85 12.80 4.33 -4.12
N VAL A 86 12.99 3.07 -3.77
CA VAL A 86 13.27 2.61 -2.40
C VAL A 86 14.64 1.94 -2.42
N THR A 87 15.52 2.37 -1.53
CA THR A 87 16.87 1.84 -1.41
C THR A 87 16.88 0.39 -0.90
N PRO A 88 17.92 -0.40 -1.22
CA PRO A 88 18.07 -1.74 -0.66
C PRO A 88 18.10 -1.75 0.87
N GLY A 89 17.52 -2.78 1.48
CA GLY A 89 17.64 -3.07 2.90
C GLY A 89 16.75 -2.24 3.82
N VAL A 90 15.92 -1.34 3.30
CA VAL A 90 15.00 -0.52 4.12
C VAL A 90 13.64 -1.21 4.28
N LYS A 91 12.96 -0.92 5.40
CA LYS A 91 11.60 -1.41 5.66
C LYS A 91 10.58 -0.49 5.00
N ILE A 92 9.73 -1.06 4.17
CA ILE A 92 8.58 -0.41 3.54
C ILE A 92 7.35 -0.76 4.36
N GLN A 93 6.61 0.25 4.79
CA GLN A 93 5.43 0.08 5.62
C GLN A 93 4.30 0.94 5.07
N PHE A 94 3.10 0.37 5.03
CA PHE A 94 1.90 1.11 4.66
C PHE A 94 1.03 1.27 5.88
N LYS A 95 0.80 2.51 6.29
CA LYS A 95 -0.17 2.82 7.34
C LYS A 95 -1.47 3.25 6.68
N TRP A 96 -2.57 2.92 7.34
CA TRP A 96 -3.90 3.24 6.88
C TRP A 96 -4.72 3.93 7.97
N ALA A 97 -5.68 4.73 7.54
CA ALA A 97 -6.66 5.41 8.38
C ALA A 97 -7.99 5.57 7.62
N GLY A 98 -9.03 6.08 8.27
CA GLY A 98 -10.28 6.45 7.60
C GLY A 98 -11.26 5.30 7.34
N GLN A 99 -10.81 4.04 7.44
CA GLN A 99 -11.66 2.88 7.19
C GLN A 99 -12.85 2.80 8.16
N THR A 100 -14.03 2.68 7.59
CA THR A 100 -15.33 2.49 8.24
C THR A 100 -15.52 0.99 8.47
N ALA A 101 -14.93 0.50 9.57
CA ALA A 101 -14.87 -0.90 9.98
C ALA A 101 -16.08 -1.77 9.55
N ALA A 102 -15.83 -2.69 8.62
CA ALA A 102 -16.73 -3.80 8.26
C ALA A 102 -16.05 -4.91 7.42
N ALA A 103 -14.90 -4.65 6.77
CA ALA A 103 -14.05 -5.66 6.13
C ALA A 103 -12.60 -5.17 5.97
N ALA A 104 -11.65 -6.09 5.76
CA ALA A 104 -10.27 -5.73 5.44
C ALA A 104 -10.17 -5.19 4.00
N ASN A 105 -9.41 -4.11 3.84
CA ASN A 105 -9.02 -3.54 2.56
C ASN A 105 -7.66 -4.11 2.12
N GLU A 106 -7.45 -4.29 0.81
CA GLU A 106 -6.18 -4.78 0.26
C GLU A 106 -5.54 -3.71 -0.64
N LEU A 107 -4.41 -3.17 -0.20
CA LEU A 107 -3.54 -2.32 -1.01
C LEU A 107 -2.60 -3.18 -1.84
N LYS A 108 -2.53 -2.93 -3.15
CA LYS A 108 -1.61 -3.59 -4.07
C LYS A 108 -0.61 -2.59 -4.60
N ILE A 109 0.66 -2.96 -4.56
CA ILE A 109 1.75 -2.19 -5.17
C ILE A 109 2.39 -3.01 -6.28
N TYR A 110 2.65 -2.37 -7.41
CA TYR A 110 3.50 -2.89 -8.47
C TYR A 110 4.87 -2.23 -8.38
N PHE A 111 5.91 -3.03 -8.58
CA PHE A 111 7.27 -2.55 -8.50
C PHE A 111 8.21 -3.31 -9.44
N GLU A 112 9.36 -2.69 -9.68
CA GLU A 112 10.46 -3.24 -10.47
C GLU A 112 11.76 -3.20 -9.68
N PRO A 113 12.62 -4.22 -9.79
CA PRO A 113 13.94 -4.17 -9.18
C PRO A 113 14.81 -3.12 -9.89
N ILE A 114 15.49 -2.29 -9.10
CA ILE A 114 16.53 -1.37 -9.58
C ILE A 114 17.87 -2.11 -9.47
N ARG A 115 18.67 -2.05 -10.53
CA ARG A 115 20.03 -2.62 -10.57
C ARG A 115 21.03 -1.77 -9.81
#